data_AF-A0A1S8L713-F1
#
_entry.id   AF-A0A1S8L713-F1
#
_cell.length_a   1.000
_cell.length_b   1.000
_cell.length_c   1.000
_cell.angle_alpha   90.00
_cell.angle_beta   90.00
_cell.angle_gamma   90.00
#
_symmetry.space_group_name_H-M   'P 1'
#
loop_
_entity.id
_entity.type
_entity.pdbx_description
1 polymer ?
#
loop_
_entity_poly.entity_id
_entity_poly.type
_entity_poly.pdbx_seq_one_letter_code
_entity_poly.pdbx_strand_id
1 'polypeptide(L)'
;MKKDVLILTGAGQIAMAIARRVGYEKKIVIGDKNVDNAKAISTIMNNAGFDVEAVEIANSSKGALITGSDFLIDGGATAAYFYGHLKAEV
;
A
#
# COMPACT_ATOMS: atom_id res chain seq x y z
N MET A 1 -13.84 -19.66 1.63
CA MET A 1 -14.65 -18.42 1.59
C MET A 1 -13.86 -17.37 0.80
N LYS A 2 -14.47 -16.62 -0.12
CA LYS A 2 -13.80 -15.54 -0.86
C LYS A 2 -13.68 -14.32 0.07
N LYS A 3 -12.47 -13.81 0.27
CA LYS A 3 -12.22 -12.51 0.93
C LYS A 3 -11.99 -11.46 -0.16
N ASP A 4 -12.56 -10.28 0.03
CA ASP A 4 -12.21 -9.11 -0.77
C ASP A 4 -10.75 -8.73 -0.52
N VAL A 5 -10.06 -8.28 -1.57
CA VAL A 5 -8.65 -7.88 -1.51
C VAL A 5 -8.51 -6.41 -1.87
N LEU A 6 -7.88 -5.65 -0.98
CA LEU A 6 -7.45 -4.27 -1.21
C LEU A 6 -5.94 -4.27 -1.49
N ILE A 7 -5.54 -3.74 -2.65
CA ILE A 7 -4.12 -3.57 -2.98
C ILE A 7 -3.76 -2.10 -2.88
N LEU A 8 -2.75 -1.82 -2.07
CA LEU A 8 -2.21 -0.49 -1.82
C LEU A 8 -0.78 -0.45 -2.35
N THR A 9 -0.52 0.43 -3.31
CA THR A 9 0.85 0.79 -3.66
C THR A 9 1.28 1.96 -2.78
N GLY A 10 2.53 2.00 -2.35
CA GLY A 10 3.09 2.95 -1.38
C GLY A 10 2.80 2.59 0.09
N ALA A 11 3.85 2.49 0.90
CA ALA A 11 3.77 2.22 2.34
C ALA A 11 3.90 3.51 3.17
N GLY A 12 3.01 4.48 2.90
CA GLY A 12 2.99 5.79 3.55
C GLY A 12 1.80 6.02 4.48
N GLN A 13 1.74 7.21 5.09
CA GLN A 13 0.65 7.59 6.00
C GLN A 13 -0.72 7.66 5.31
N ILE A 14 -0.75 8.10 4.04
CA ILE A 14 -1.99 8.14 3.24
C ILE A 14 -2.50 6.72 3.00
N ALA A 15 -1.62 5.82 2.55
CA ALA A 15 -1.97 4.41 2.34
C ALA A 15 -2.51 3.78 3.63
N MET A 16 -1.89 4.05 4.78
CA MET A 16 -2.39 3.57 6.07
C MET A 16 -3.76 4.15 6.44
N ALA A 17 -3.99 5.46 6.23
CA ALA A 17 -5.28 6.09 6.52
C ALA A 17 -6.40 5.48 5.67
N ILE A 18 -6.13 5.20 4.40
CA ILE A 18 -7.05 4.54 3.48
C ILE A 18 -7.29 3.10 3.92
N ALA A 19 -6.22 2.33 4.17
CA ALA A 19 -6.29 0.95 4.66
C ALA A 19 -7.19 0.83 5.90
N ARG A 20 -7.09 1.79 6.83
CA ARG A 20 -7.92 1.85 8.03
C ARG A 20 -9.39 2.14 7.75
N ARG A 21 -9.71 2.88 6.68
CA ARG A 21 -11.09 3.26 6.34
C ARG A 21 -11.79 2.25 5.44
N VAL A 22 -11.08 1.69 4.45
CA VAL A 22 -11.67 0.84 3.40
C VAL A 22 -11.23 -0.62 3.48
N GLY A 23 -10.22 -0.95 4.30
CA GLY A 23 -9.65 -2.29 4.41
C GLY A 23 -10.23 -3.14 5.54
N TYR A 24 -11.25 -2.68 6.26
CA TYR A 24 -11.91 -3.47 7.30
C TYR A 24 -12.55 -4.73 6.68
N GLU A 25 -12.38 -5.89 7.33
CA GLU A 25 -12.78 -7.23 6.84
C GLU A 25 -12.16 -7.71 5.52
N LYS A 26 -11.31 -6.89 4.88
CA LYS A 26 -10.60 -7.24 3.64
C LYS A 26 -9.21 -7.79 3.95
N LYS A 27 -8.67 -8.60 3.03
CA LYS A 27 -7.23 -8.86 2.97
C LYS A 27 -6.57 -7.63 2.34
N ILE A 28 -5.51 -7.12 2.95
CA ILE A 28 -4.80 -5.95 2.44
C ILE A 28 -3.42 -6.41 1.96
N VAL A 29 -3.04 -5.99 0.76
CA VAL A 29 -1.69 -6.17 0.21
C VAL A 29 -1.05 -4.79 0.09
N ILE A 30 -0.02 -4.52 0.88
CA ILE A 30 0.76 -3.27 0.81
C ILE A 30 2.05 -3.54 0.04
N GLY A 31 2.24 -2.79 -1.04
CA GLY A 31 3.42 -2.85 -1.87
C GLY A 31 4.22 -1.56 -1.83
N ASP A 32 5.54 -1.65 -1.64
CA ASP A 32 6.45 -0.50 -1.72
C ASP A 32 7.74 -0.91 -2.42
N LYS A 33 8.46 0.07 -2.99
CA LYS A 33 9.80 -0.15 -3.56
C LYS A 33 10.82 -0.54 -2.51
N ASN A 34 10.62 -0.08 -1.27
CA ASN A 34 11.40 -0.49 -0.13
C ASN A 34 10.54 -1.45 0.71
N VAL A 35 10.87 -2.74 0.63
CA VAL A 35 10.14 -3.80 1.34
C VAL A 35 10.09 -3.58 2.85
N ASP A 36 11.09 -2.91 3.44
CA ASP A 36 11.11 -2.65 4.89
C ASP A 36 10.03 -1.64 5.31
N ASN A 37 9.72 -0.66 4.45
CA ASN A 37 8.57 0.24 4.67
C ASN A 37 7.26 -0.56 4.65
N ALA A 38 7.08 -1.44 3.66
CA ALA A 38 5.88 -2.26 3.54
C ALA A 38 5.71 -3.19 4.76
N LYS A 39 6.80 -3.83 5.21
CA LYS A 39 6.82 -4.68 6.41
C LYS A 39 6.48 -3.90 7.69
N ALA A 40 7.04 -2.70 7.85
CA ALA A 40 6.77 -1.85 9.01
C ALA A 40 5.28 -1.50 9.10
N ILE A 41 4.67 -1.06 7.99
CA ILE A 41 3.24 -0.72 7.95
C ILE A 41 2.37 -1.98 8.15
N SER A 42 2.71 -3.10 7.51
CA SER A 42 2.00 -4.38 7.70
C SER A 42 2.00 -4.79 9.18
N THR A 43 3.13 -4.67 9.87
CA THR A 43 3.22 -4.97 11.31
C THR A 43 2.30 -4.07 12.14
N ILE A 44 2.34 -2.75 11.91
CA ILE A 44 1.48 -1.78 12.61
C ILE A 44 -0.01 -2.09 12.38
N MET A 45 -0.38 -2.40 11.14
CA MET A 45 -1.75 -2.69 10.75
C MET A 45 -2.26 -4.02 11.32
N ASN A 46 -1.43 -5.07 11.30
CA ASN A 46 -1.76 -6.37 11.87
C ASN A 46 -1.96 -6.25 13.39
N ASN A 47 -1.12 -5.48 14.08
CA ASN A 47 -1.30 -5.18 15.51
C ASN A 47 -2.58 -4.37 15.80
N ALA A 48 -3.09 -3.63 14.80
CA ALA A 48 -4.36 -2.92 14.89
C ALA A 48 -5.58 -3.78 14.48
N GLY A 49 -5.39 -5.07 14.20
CA GLY A 49 -6.46 -6.04 13.91
C GLY A 49 -6.83 -6.20 12.43
N PHE A 50 -6.04 -5.65 11.51
CA PHE A 50 -6.22 -5.87 10.07
C PHE A 50 -5.47 -7.14 9.61
N ASP A 51 -5.83 -7.67 8.43
CA ASP A 51 -5.15 -8.80 7.79
C ASP A 51 -4.31 -8.28 6.62
N VAL A 52 -3.01 -8.01 6.87
CA VAL A 52 -2.14 -7.28 5.93
C VAL A 52 -0.89 -8.07 5.56
N GLU A 53 -0.60 -8.12 4.27
CA GLU A 53 0.59 -8.74 3.70
C GLU A 53 1.46 -7.70 2.99
N ALA A 54 2.77 -7.76 3.22
CA ALA A 54 3.74 -6.86 2.62
C ALA A 54 4.38 -7.50 1.38
N VAL A 55 4.44 -6.75 0.28
CA VAL A 55 5.11 -7.16 -0.95
C VAL A 55 6.08 -6.08 -1.41
N GLU A 56 7.14 -6.48 -2.10
CA GLU A 56 7.99 -5.53 -2.81
C GLU A 56 7.34 -5.23 -4.16
N ILE A 57 7.11 -3.95 -4.47
CA ILE A 57 6.64 -3.50 -5.79
C ILE A 57 7.69 -2.58 -6.38
N ALA A 58 8.27 -3.01 -7.50
CA ALA A 58 9.21 -2.21 -8.28
C ALA A 58 8.49 -1.54 -9.47
N ASN A 59 8.76 -0.25 -9.70
CA ASN A 59 8.49 0.40 -10.98
C ASN A 59 9.50 -0.13 -12.02
N SER A 60 9.25 -1.32 -12.55
CA SER A 60 10.05 -1.91 -13.62
C SER A 60 9.21 -2.06 -14.89
N SER A 61 9.86 -2.20 -16.04
CA SER A 61 9.18 -2.52 -17.31
C SER A 61 8.57 -3.93 -17.34
N LYS A 62 8.82 -4.76 -16.32
CA LYS A 62 8.18 -6.07 -16.17
C LYS A 62 6.77 -5.87 -15.61
N GLY A 63 5.76 -6.16 -16.42
CA GLY A 63 4.36 -6.15 -16.01
C GLY A 63 4.00 -7.39 -15.20
N ALA A 64 3.12 -7.22 -14.21
CA ALA A 64 2.44 -8.31 -13.51
C ALA A 64 0.93 -8.16 -13.72
N LEU A 65 0.19 -9.28 -13.66
CA LEU A 65 -1.26 -9.29 -13.82
C LEU A 65 -1.94 -9.33 -12.44
N ILE A 66 -2.90 -8.44 -12.24
CA ILE A 66 -3.74 -8.37 -11.04
C ILE A 66 -5.20 -8.38 -11.48
N THR A 67 -6.04 -9.21 -10.85
CA THR A 67 -7.48 -9.31 -11.17
C THR A 67 -8.30 -9.40 -9.90
N GLY A 68 -9.53 -8.87 -9.91
CA GLY A 68 -10.49 -9.04 -8.80
C GLY A 68 -10.09 -8.30 -7.53
N SER A 69 -9.53 -7.10 -7.65
CA SER A 69 -9.11 -6.27 -6.51
C SER A 69 -9.48 -4.81 -6.74
N ASP A 70 -9.83 -4.12 -5.66
CA ASP A 70 -9.90 -2.66 -5.66
C ASP A 70 -8.47 -2.12 -5.58
N PHE A 71 -8.10 -1.28 -6.55
CA PHE A 71 -6.74 -0.76 -6.69
C PHE A 71 -6.69 0.70 -6.25
N LEU A 72 -5.75 1.04 -5.37
CA LEU A 72 -5.47 2.42 -5.03
C LEU A 72 -3.99 2.74 -5.28
N ILE A 73 -3.76 3.78 -6.08
CA ILE A 73 -2.43 4.26 -6.46
C ILE A 73 -2.02 5.38 -5.51
N ASP A 74 -0.84 5.26 -4.91
CA ASP A 74 -0.30 6.28 -3.99
C ASP A 74 -0.20 7.67 -4.64
N GLY A 75 -0.93 8.62 -4.08
CA GLY A 75 -0.82 10.02 -4.46
C GLY A 75 0.54 10.61 -4.07
N GLY A 76 1.16 10.14 -2.98
CA GLY A 76 2.46 10.59 -2.50
C GLY A 76 3.60 10.19 -3.43
N ALA A 77 3.69 8.92 -3.81
CA ALA A 77 4.65 8.42 -4.79
C ALA A 77 4.44 9.06 -6.17
N THR A 78 3.18 9.24 -6.59
CA THR A 78 2.85 9.93 -7.85
C THR A 78 3.34 11.37 -7.82
N ALA A 79 3.05 12.11 -6.76
CA ALA A 79 3.50 13.49 -6.62
C ALA A 79 5.03 13.59 -6.51
N ALA A 80 5.70 12.66 -5.82
CA ALA A 80 7.16 12.64 -5.76
C ALA A 80 7.82 12.36 -7.11
N TYR A 81 7.17 11.55 -7.96
CA TYR A 81 7.63 11.26 -9.32
C TYR A 81 7.55 12.50 -10.23
N PHE A 82 6.44 13.24 -10.20
CA PHE A 82 6.24 14.40 -11.07
C PHE A 82 6.87 15.70 -10.53
N TYR A 83 6.96 15.86 -9.21
CA TYR A 83 7.29 17.13 -8.57
C TYR A 83 8.54 17.07 -7.69
N GLY A 84 9.21 15.91 -7.60
CA GLY A 84 10.40 15.74 -6.76
C GLY A 84 10.07 15.51 -5.28
N HIS A 85 11.10 15.47 -4.44
CA HIS A 85 10.96 15.06 -3.03
C HIS A 85 10.00 15.99 -2.26
N LEU A 86 8.85 15.45 -1.84
CA LEU A 86 7.86 16.18 -1.04
C LEU A 86 8.41 16.38 0.37
N LYS A 87 8.57 17.63 0.80
CA LYS A 87 8.89 17.94 2.18
C LYS A 87 7.60 17.85 3.00
N ALA A 88 7.61 17.04 4.06
CA ALA A 88 6.58 17.13 5.07
C ALA A 88 6.71 18.50 5.75
N GLU A 89 5.66 19.30 5.72
CA GLU A 89 5.58 20.47 6.60
C GLU A 89 5.31 19.95 8.02
N VAL A 90 6.16 20.39 8.96
CA VAL A 90 6.03 20.15 10.41
C VAL A 90 5.20 21.24 11.05
#